data_AF-A0A918DPC8-F1
#
_entry.id   AF-A0A918DPC8-F1
#
_cell.length_a   1.000
_cell.length_b   1.000
_cell.length_c   1.000
_cell.angle_alpha   90.00
_cell.angle_beta   90.00
_cell.angle_gamma   90.00
#
_symmetry.space_group_name_H-M   'P 1'
#
loop_
_entity.id
_entity.type
_entity.pdbx_description
1 polymer ?
#
loop_
_entity_poly.entity_id
_entity_poly.type
_entity_poly.pdbx_seq_one_letter_code
_entity_poly.pdbx_strand_id
1 'polypeptide(L)'
;MDKILDLHYEHKAANFLHAALAGCFWEVQSKNLGIDKEKLVSIFRDMCRLINQGDAHSKEYMCAEAVISSCIRIVKCICLNAEVSYTLIHGGSREINALSHYENSVKNYEHMKELKKC
;
A
#
# COMPACT_ATOMS: atom_id res chain seq x y z
N MET A 1 -17.09 8.31 -4.58
CA MET A 1 -16.79 8.16 -3.14
C MET A 1 -16.39 9.53 -2.62
N ASP A 2 -16.97 10.00 -1.52
CA ASP A 2 -16.53 11.27 -0.91
C ASP A 2 -15.15 11.10 -0.24
N LYS A 3 -14.36 12.17 -0.19
CA LYS A 3 -12.96 12.16 0.27
C LYS A 3 -12.83 11.71 1.73
N ILE A 4 -13.79 12.05 2.58
CA ILE A 4 -13.77 11.68 4.01
C ILE A 4 -13.90 10.16 4.16
N LEU A 5 -14.77 9.55 3.36
CA LEU A 5 -14.99 8.11 3.36
C LEU A 5 -13.75 7.36 2.84
N ASP A 6 -13.10 7.87 1.80
CA ASP A 6 -11.87 7.29 1.27
C ASP A 6 -10.74 7.29 2.30
N LEU A 7 -10.56 8.42 3.01
CA LEU A 7 -9.57 8.55 4.08
C LEU A 7 -9.84 7.60 5.25
N HIS A 8 -11.12 7.40 5.62
CA HIS A 8 -11.49 6.43 6.65
C HIS A 8 -11.03 5.01 6.28
N TYR A 9 -11.20 4.61 5.02
CA TYR A 9 -10.75 3.30 4.55
C TYR A 9 -9.23 3.19 4.45
N GLU A 10 -8.54 4.26 4.07
CA GLU A 10 -7.07 4.29 4.11
C GLU A 10 -6.54 4.10 5.54
N HIS A 11 -7.12 4.78 6.53
CA HIS A 11 -6.76 4.57 7.93
C HIS A 11 -7.03 3.14 8.40
N LYS A 12 -8.18 2.57 8.04
CA LYS A 12 -8.50 1.18 8.39
C LYS A 12 -7.51 0.18 7.77
N ALA A 13 -7.14 0.38 6.51
CA ALA A 13 -6.14 -0.43 5.82
C ALA A 13 -4.73 -0.28 6.44
N ALA A 14 -4.33 0.94 6.80
CA ALA A 14 -3.09 1.19 7.53
C ALA A 14 -3.06 0.48 8.88
N ASN A 15 -4.17 0.49 9.63
CA ASN A 15 -4.28 -0.24 10.90
C ASN A 15 -4.10 -1.75 10.71
N PHE A 16 -4.66 -2.33 9.65
CA PHE A 16 -4.39 -3.73 9.32
C PHE A 16 -2.91 -3.96 9.03
N LEU A 17 -2.25 -3.12 8.24
CA LEU A 17 -0.81 -3.25 7.95
C LEU A 17 0.06 -3.17 9.22
N HIS A 18 -0.22 -2.22 10.11
CA HIS A 18 0.46 -2.10 11.40
C HIS A 18 0.26 -3.36 12.27
N ALA A 19 -0.95 -3.93 12.25
CA ALA A 19 -1.29 -5.16 12.93
C ALA A 19 -0.85 -6.45 12.19
N ALA A 20 0.08 -6.35 11.22
CA ALA A 20 0.52 -7.48 10.40
C ALA A 20 -0.62 -8.25 9.71
N LEU A 21 -1.67 -7.52 9.33
CA LEU A 21 -2.88 -8.02 8.71
C LEU A 21 -3.61 -9.06 9.59
N ALA A 22 -3.54 -8.87 10.92
CA ALA A 22 -4.37 -9.61 11.86
C ALA A 22 -5.81 -9.11 11.79
N GLY A 23 -6.77 -10.04 11.78
CA GLY A 23 -8.20 -9.73 11.75
C GLY A 23 -8.72 -9.20 10.41
N CYS A 24 -7.90 -9.20 9.36
CA CYS A 24 -8.38 -8.92 8.01
C CYS A 24 -8.87 -10.21 7.33
N PHE A 25 -9.98 -10.13 6.60
CA PHE A 25 -10.38 -11.19 5.68
C PHE A 25 -9.53 -11.08 4.41
N TRP A 26 -8.41 -11.79 4.39
CA TRP A 26 -7.59 -11.93 3.19
C TRP A 26 -8.21 -13.01 2.31
N GLU A 27 -9.32 -12.68 1.64
CA GLU A 27 -9.93 -13.62 0.71
C GLU A 27 -8.99 -13.81 -0.48
N VAL A 28 -8.59 -15.05 -0.76
CA VAL A 28 -7.85 -15.41 -1.97
C VAL A 28 -8.84 -15.44 -3.14
N GLN A 29 -9.35 -14.27 -3.52
CA GLN A 29 -10.05 -14.12 -4.79
C GLN A 29 -9.04 -14.25 -5.93
N SER A 30 -9.48 -14.65 -7.12
CA SER A 30 -8.62 -14.79 -8.32
C SER A 30 -7.74 -13.56 -8.60
N LYS A 31 -8.24 -12.38 -8.24
CA LYS A 31 -7.56 -11.07 -8.34
C LYS A 31 -6.40 -10.84 -7.33
N ASN A 32 -6.25 -11.72 -6.34
CA ASN A 32 -5.22 -11.64 -5.30
C ASN A 32 -4.11 -12.70 -5.49
N LEU A 33 -4.22 -13.58 -6.50
CA LEU A 33 -3.15 -14.50 -6.87
C LEU A 33 -1.90 -13.69 -7.27
N GLY A 34 -0.81 -13.90 -6.54
CA GLY A 34 0.48 -13.24 -6.79
C GLY A 34 0.88 -12.18 -5.76
N ILE A 35 0.01 -11.82 -4.81
CA ILE A 35 0.34 -10.90 -3.73
C ILE A 35 0.80 -11.69 -2.51
N ASP A 36 2.10 -11.61 -2.23
CA ASP A 36 2.68 -12.21 -1.03
C ASP A 36 2.40 -11.32 0.18
N LYS A 37 1.59 -11.87 1.10
CA LYS A 37 1.14 -11.20 2.33
C LYS A 37 2.31 -10.80 3.23
N GLU A 38 3.28 -11.69 3.43
CA GLU A 38 4.40 -11.46 4.34
C GLU A 38 5.35 -10.42 3.75
N LYS A 39 5.63 -10.53 2.45
CA LYS A 39 6.46 -9.56 1.74
C LYS A 39 5.84 -8.17 1.76
N LEU A 40 4.52 -8.05 1.53
CA LEU A 40 3.81 -6.77 1.61
C LEU A 40 3.94 -6.11 3.00
N VAL A 41 3.74 -6.87 4.07
CA VAL A 41 3.89 -6.36 5.45
C VAL A 41 5.33 -5.95 5.74
N SER A 42 6.31 -6.73 5.26
CA SER A 42 7.73 -6.40 5.41
C SER A 42 8.09 -5.08 4.71
N ILE A 43 7.64 -4.90 3.46
CA ILE A 43 7.86 -3.67 2.70
C ILE A 43 7.29 -2.47 3.45
N PHE A 44 6.03 -2.55 3.87
CA PHE A 44 5.38 -1.48 4.61
C PHE A 44 6.16 -1.09 5.87
N ARG A 45 6.56 -2.07 6.69
CA ARG A 45 7.31 -1.83 7.94
C ARG A 45 8.66 -1.16 7.68
N ASP A 46 9.38 -1.60 6.66
CA ASP A 46 10.68 -1.03 6.33
C ASP A 46 10.56 0.40 5.82
N MET A 47 9.54 0.71 5.02
CA MET A 47 9.29 2.08 4.57
C MET A 47 8.84 2.99 5.72
N CYS A 48 8.00 2.51 6.65
CA CYS A 48 7.64 3.28 7.84
C CYS A 48 8.87 3.60 8.70
N ARG A 49 9.80 2.64 8.85
CA ARG A 49 11.07 2.88 9.54
C ARG A 49 11.90 3.94 8.83
N LEU A 50 11.94 3.91 7.50
CA LEU A 50 12.66 4.90 6.70
C LEU A 50 12.08 6.30 6.93
N ILE A 51 10.76 6.47 6.83
CA ILE A 51 10.09 7.74 7.09
C ILE A 51 10.40 8.27 8.50
N ASN A 52 10.37 7.38 9.52
CA ASN A 52 10.62 7.78 10.91
C ASN A 52 12.10 8.13 11.20
N GLN A 53 13.02 7.76 10.31
CA GLN A 53 14.46 7.99 10.45
C GLN A 53 15.01 9.05 9.49
N GLY A 54 14.26 9.39 8.43
CA GLY A 54 14.70 10.22 7.32
C GLY A 54 14.29 11.68 7.44
N ASP A 55 14.90 12.51 6.60
CA ASP A 55 14.45 13.89 6.35
C ASP A 55 13.23 13.87 5.43
N ALA A 56 12.17 14.60 5.83
CA ALA A 56 10.85 14.66 5.19
C ALA A 56 10.86 15.11 3.71
N HIS A 57 12.00 15.60 3.21
CA HIS A 57 12.14 16.09 1.83
C HIS A 57 13.23 15.37 1.02
N SER A 58 13.80 14.30 1.56
CA SER A 58 14.73 13.45 0.80
C SER A 58 14.00 12.66 -0.29
N LYS A 59 14.70 12.28 -1.36
CA LYS A 59 14.13 11.43 -2.43
C LYS A 59 13.68 10.08 -1.87
N GLU A 60 14.41 9.62 -0.87
CA GLU A 60 14.18 8.40 -0.11
C GLU A 60 12.87 8.46 0.67
N TYR A 61 12.60 9.60 1.32
CA TYR A 61 11.33 9.83 2.03
C TYR A 61 10.16 9.84 1.05
N MET A 62 10.25 10.60 -0.05
CA MET A 62 9.19 10.66 -1.05
C MET A 62 8.91 9.28 -1.67
N CYS A 63 9.95 8.49 -1.94
CA CYS A 63 9.78 7.13 -2.43
C CYS A 63 9.12 6.23 -1.38
N ALA A 64 9.56 6.29 -0.12
CA ALA A 64 8.98 5.52 0.97
C ALA A 64 7.50 5.86 1.20
N GLU A 65 7.13 7.13 1.15
CA GLU A 65 5.74 7.60 1.25
C GLU A 65 4.88 7.03 0.11
N ALA A 66 5.38 7.06 -1.13
CA ALA A 66 4.69 6.50 -2.28
C ALA A 66 4.50 4.97 -2.16
N VAL A 67 5.49 4.25 -1.63
CA VAL A 67 5.39 2.81 -1.39
C VAL A 67 4.41 2.50 -0.26
N ILE A 68 4.42 3.25 0.84
CA ILE A 68 3.46 3.11 1.95
C ILE A 68 2.04 3.33 1.45
N SER A 69 1.80 4.41 0.71
CA SER A 69 0.49 4.71 0.12
C SER A 69 0.02 3.57 -0.79
N SER A 70 0.93 2.98 -1.57
CA SER A 70 0.61 1.83 -2.41
C SER A 70 0.25 0.58 -1.59
N CYS A 71 0.98 0.30 -0.51
CA CYS A 71 0.65 -0.79 0.43
C CYS A 71 -0.75 -0.62 1.03
N ILE A 72 -1.08 0.60 1.47
CA ILE A 72 -2.41 0.92 2.02
C ILE A 72 -3.50 0.68 0.98
N ARG A 73 -3.30 1.11 -0.28
CA ARG A 73 -4.26 0.87 -1.37
C ARG A 73 -4.46 -0.61 -1.67
N ILE A 74 -3.39 -1.40 -1.68
CA ILE A 74 -3.47 -2.86 -1.88
C ILE A 74 -4.35 -3.49 -0.79
N VAL A 75 -4.07 -3.17 0.48
CA VAL A 75 -4.83 -3.71 1.62
C VAL A 75 -6.27 -3.20 1.61
N LYS A 76 -6.49 -1.94 1.24
CA LYS A 76 -7.83 -1.39 1.05
C LYS A 76 -8.63 -2.22 0.04
N CYS A 77 -8.02 -2.61 -1.07
CA CYS A 77 -8.72 -3.41 -2.10
C CYS A 77 -8.96 -4.87 -1.69
N ILE A 78 -8.02 -5.46 -0.96
CA ILE A 78 -8.06 -6.90 -0.62
C ILE A 78 -8.90 -7.17 0.62
N CYS A 79 -8.69 -6.36 1.66
CA CYS A 79 -9.16 -6.64 3.02
C CYS A 79 -10.47 -5.92 3.37
N LEU A 80 -10.94 -5.03 2.51
CA LEU A 80 -12.17 -4.28 2.69
C LEU A 80 -13.10 -4.54 1.50
N ASN A 81 -14.30 -3.95 1.55
CA ASN A 81 -15.40 -4.25 0.64
C ASN A 81 -15.09 -3.85 -0.81
N ALA A 82 -15.69 -4.53 -1.79
CA ALA A 82 -15.46 -4.27 -3.22
C ALA A 82 -15.69 -2.80 -3.64
N GLU A 83 -16.59 -2.09 -2.97
CA GLU A 83 -16.88 -0.67 -3.22
C GLU A 83 -15.69 0.26 -2.97
N VAL A 84 -14.71 -0.17 -2.16
CA VAL A 84 -13.51 0.62 -1.82
C VAL A 84 -12.32 0.31 -2.72
N SER A 85 -12.49 -0.61 -3.67
CA SER A 85 -11.50 -0.92 -4.70
C SER A 85 -11.50 0.11 -5.84
N TYR A 86 -12.14 1.26 -5.66
CA TYR A 86 -12.22 2.31 -6.67
C TYR A 86 -11.60 3.61 -6.16
N THR A 87 -10.94 4.34 -7.05
CA THR A 87 -10.44 5.69 -6.80
C THR A 87 -10.93 6.67 -7.87
N LEU A 88 -11.00 7.96 -7.52
CA LEU A 88 -11.40 9.04 -8.41
C LEU A 88 -10.17 9.60 -9.12
N ILE A 89 -10.12 9.44 -10.45
CA ILE A 89 -9.06 9.97 -11.32
C ILE A 89 -9.73 10.84 -12.38
N HIS A 90 -9.44 12.15 -12.38
CA HIS A 90 -9.96 13.11 -13.36
C HIS A 90 -11.50 13.09 -13.49
N GLY A 91 -12.21 12.94 -12.36
CA GLY A 91 -13.67 12.85 -12.33
C GLY A 91 -14.25 11.49 -12.70
N GLY A 92 -13.43 10.54 -13.14
CA GLY A 92 -13.84 9.16 -13.41
C GLY A 92 -13.50 8.22 -12.26
N SER A 93 -14.39 7.27 -11.96
CA SER A 93 -14.09 6.16 -11.05
C SER A 93 -13.25 5.12 -11.79
N ARG A 94 -12.12 4.72 -11.23
CA ARG A 94 -11.28 3.62 -11.75
C ARG A 94 -11.07 2.57 -10.68
N GLU A 95 -11.21 1.32 -11.08
CA GLU A 95 -10.86 0.19 -10.23
C GLU A 95 -9.34 0.15 -10.02
N ILE A 96 -8.96 -0.09 -8.77
CA ILE A 96 -7.58 -0.22 -8.34
C ILE A 96 -7.17 -1.67 -8.56
N ASN A 97 -6.14 -1.88 -9.39
CA ASN A 97 -5.54 -3.19 -9.57
C ASN A 97 -4.51 -3.45 -8.46
N ALA A 98 -4.93 -4.16 -7.41
CA ALA A 98 -4.09 -4.47 -6.25
C ALA A 98 -2.78 -5.18 -6.65
N LEU A 99 -2.80 -6.08 -7.64
CA LEU A 99 -1.60 -6.80 -8.09
C LEU A 99 -0.60 -5.85 -8.76
N SER A 100 -1.05 -4.98 -9.66
CA SER A 100 -0.15 -4.00 -10.29
C SER A 100 0.45 -3.02 -9.27
N HIS A 101 -0.33 -2.61 -8.27
CA HIS A 101 0.19 -1.80 -7.17
C HIS A 101 1.23 -2.57 -6.33
N TYR A 102 1.01 -3.85 -6.09
CA TYR A 102 1.95 -4.71 -5.37
C TYR A 102 3.27 -4.85 -6.14
N GLU A 103 3.23 -5.21 -7.42
CA GLU A 103 4.42 -5.34 -8.27
C GLU A 103 5.23 -4.04 -8.33
N ASN A 104 4.55 -2.89 -8.46
CA ASN A 104 5.21 -1.59 -8.44
C ASN A 104 5.81 -1.27 -7.07
N SER A 105 5.13 -1.61 -5.98
CA SER A 105 5.65 -1.42 -4.62
C SER A 105 6.90 -2.25 -4.38
N VAL A 106 6.93 -3.50 -4.86
CA VAL A 106 8.10 -4.38 -4.80
C VAL A 106 9.26 -3.78 -5.60
N LYS A 107 9.03 -3.35 -6.85
CA LYS A 107 10.07 -2.74 -7.70
C LYS A 107 10.66 -1.49 -7.04
N ASN A 108 9.82 -0.60 -6.54
CA ASN A 108 10.26 0.63 -5.87
C ASN A 108 11.03 0.32 -4.58
N TYR A 109 10.60 -0.68 -3.82
CA TYR A 109 11.29 -1.12 -2.61
C TYR A 109 12.68 -1.71 -2.91
N GLU A 110 12.82 -2.54 -3.95
CA GLU A 110 14.13 -3.07 -4.34
C GLU A 110 15.05 -1.96 -4.86
N HIS A 111 14.53 -1.04 -5.69
CA HIS A 111 15.30 0.13 -6.14
C HIS A 111 15.79 0.98 -4.96
N MET A 112 14.94 1.18 -3.95
CA MET A 112 15.31 1.89 -2.72
C MET A 112 16.40 1.18 -1.92
N LYS A 113 16.39 -0.16 -1.87
CA LYS A 113 17.47 -0.93 -1.24
C LYS A 113 18.79 -0.77 -1.96
N GLU A 114 18.77 -0.68 -3.28
CA GLU A 114 19.97 -0.44 -4.08
C GLU A 114 20.55 0.95 -3.81
N LEU A 115 19.71 1.99 -3.75
CA LEU A 115 20.13 3.36 -3.44
C LEU A 115 20.83 3.49 -2.08
N LYS A 116 20.40 2.72 -1.06
CA LYS A 116 21.01 2.72 0.28
C LYS A 116 22.32 1.93 0.39
N LYS A 117 22.65 1.09 -0.59
CA LYS A 117 23.90 0.31 -0.59
C LYS A 117 25.07 1.06 -1.23
N CYS A 118 24.80 2.16 -1.92
CA CYS A 118 25.80 3.12 -2.41
C CYS A 118 26.11 4.17 -1.33
#